data_AF-A0A150ABQ7-F1
#
_entry.id   AF-A0A150ABQ7-F1
#
_cell.length_a   1.000
_cell.length_b   1.000
_cell.length_c   1.000
_cell.angle_alpha   90.00
_cell.angle_beta   90.00
_cell.angle_gamma   90.00
#
_symmetry.space_group_name_H-M   'P 1'
#
loop_
_entity.id
_entity.type
_entity.pdbx_description
1 polymer ?
#
loop_
_entity_poly.entity_id
_entity_poly.type
_entity_poly.pdbx_seq_one_letter_code
_entity_poly.pdbx_strand_id
1 'polypeptide(L)'
;MPFWEISNLIVLTLLVVICLLGIFYKHISFGMGLGDIAGYFVLFAGTITHFILTIFFSDTKNVILLTLVFLAFLILIVLKATLFRGNLYKWNGSIFYLPCPAKIKIYNSGRVKTKLIQKCGRDLDSEFTGVWDGEFITIVSGFVETPYELQKYISWPIQKVYVEFSEERSKEITSEFVSEKEYQISAVINAIKNKIPVLVVRSIEILD
;
A
#
# COMPACT_ATOMS: atom_id res chain seq x y z
N MET A 1 -44.85 -7.39 -1.24
CA MET A 1 -44.28 -6.57 -0.15
C MET A 1 -42.96 -7.11 0.41
N PRO A 2 -42.77 -8.40 0.74
CA PRO A 2 -41.58 -8.83 1.48
C PRO A 2 -40.27 -8.71 0.68
N PHE A 3 -40.33 -8.76 -0.65
CA PHE A 3 -39.14 -8.69 -1.51
C PHE A 3 -38.30 -7.42 -1.29
N TRP A 4 -38.95 -6.26 -1.20
CA TRP A 4 -38.25 -4.97 -1.05
C TRP A 4 -37.71 -4.78 0.35
N GLU A 5 -38.42 -5.23 1.38
CA GLU A 5 -37.93 -5.23 2.75
C GLU A 5 -36.71 -6.14 2.92
N ILE A 6 -36.77 -7.35 2.32
CA ILE A 6 -35.64 -8.29 2.30
C ILE A 6 -34.45 -7.68 1.53
N SER A 7 -34.71 -7.07 0.37
CA SER A 7 -33.66 -6.43 -0.43
C SER A 7 -33.01 -5.26 0.31
N ASN A 8 -33.79 -4.42 0.98
CA ASN A 8 -33.29 -3.35 1.83
C ASN A 8 -32.40 -3.90 2.95
N LEU A 9 -32.84 -4.98 3.61
CA LEU A 9 -32.08 -5.66 4.66
C LEU A 9 -30.77 -6.26 4.14
N ILE A 10 -30.77 -6.84 2.93
CA ILE A 10 -29.55 -7.36 2.28
C ILE A 10 -28.56 -6.23 2.03
N VAL A 11 -28.99 -5.10 1.45
CA VAL A 11 -28.13 -3.94 1.18
C VAL A 11 -27.53 -3.40 2.48
N LEU A 12 -28.36 -3.25 3.52
CA LEU A 12 -27.91 -2.80 4.84
C LEU A 12 -26.89 -3.77 5.45
N THR A 13 -27.15 -5.08 5.36
CA THR A 13 -26.24 -6.11 5.86
C THR A 13 -24.90 -6.06 5.15
N LEU A 14 -24.89 -5.91 3.82
CA LEU A 14 -23.65 -5.76 3.05
C LEU A 14 -22.85 -4.52 3.45
N LEU A 15 -23.51 -3.38 3.66
CA LEU A 15 -22.86 -2.16 4.16
C LEU A 15 -22.24 -2.36 5.55
N VAL A 16 -22.96 -3.04 6.46
CA VAL A 16 -22.43 -3.38 7.79
C VAL A 16 -21.22 -4.31 7.67
N VAL A 17 -21.26 -5.32 6.82
CA VAL A 17 -20.11 -6.21 6.58
C VAL A 17 -18.91 -5.42 6.06
N ILE A 18 -19.11 -4.49 5.11
CA ILE A 18 -18.06 -3.61 4.59
C ILE A 18 -17.48 -2.72 5.70
N CYS A 19 -18.32 -2.14 6.56
CA CYS A 19 -17.88 -1.40 7.74
C CYS A 19 -17.00 -2.25 8.67
N LEU A 20 -17.42 -3.47 8.99
CA LEU A 20 -16.68 -4.37 9.86
C LEU A 20 -15.33 -4.79 9.25
N LEU A 21 -15.30 -5.10 7.95
CA LEU A 21 -14.07 -5.40 7.21
C LEU A 21 -13.10 -4.21 7.22
N GLY A 22 -13.63 -3.00 7.15
CA GLY A 22 -12.87 -1.77 7.29
C GLY A 22 -12.23 -1.59 8.68
N ILE A 23 -13.02 -1.76 9.75
CA ILE A 23 -12.57 -1.57 11.14
C ILE A 23 -11.51 -2.62 11.54
N PHE A 24 -11.85 -3.91 11.38
CA PHE A 24 -11.08 -4.97 12.01
C PHE A 24 -9.80 -5.32 11.28
N TYR A 25 -9.74 -5.05 9.97
CA TYR A 25 -8.66 -5.56 9.14
C TYR A 25 -7.97 -4.50 8.28
N LYS A 26 -8.44 -3.23 8.30
CA LYS A 26 -7.99 -2.17 7.37
C LYS A 26 -7.92 -2.67 5.91
N HIS A 27 -8.78 -3.61 5.54
CA HIS A 27 -8.74 -4.24 4.22
C HIS A 27 -9.34 -3.36 3.12
N ILE A 28 -10.08 -2.34 3.52
CA ILE A 28 -10.64 -1.34 2.62
C ILE A 28 -9.82 -0.07 2.84
N SER A 29 -9.30 0.53 1.78
CA SER A 29 -8.71 1.87 1.88
C SER A 29 -9.20 2.73 0.74
N PHE A 30 -9.68 3.92 1.09
CA PHE A 30 -10.29 4.90 0.20
C PHE A 30 -9.29 5.92 -0.34
N GLY A 31 -8.00 5.80 0.01
CA GLY A 31 -6.92 6.69 -0.42
C GLY A 31 -5.77 6.75 0.59
N MET A 32 -4.94 7.78 0.49
CA MET A 32 -3.89 8.09 1.47
C MET A 32 -4.39 9.05 2.56
N GLY A 33 -3.98 8.81 3.80
CA GLY A 33 -4.15 9.73 4.93
C GLY A 33 -5.57 10.26 5.08
N LEU A 34 -5.75 11.56 4.80
CA LEU A 34 -7.02 12.26 4.96
C LEU A 34 -8.14 11.73 4.06
N GLY A 35 -7.79 11.25 2.86
CA GLY A 35 -8.75 10.65 1.93
C GLY A 35 -9.31 9.32 2.44
N ASP A 36 -8.50 8.56 3.19
CA ASP A 36 -8.92 7.32 3.82
C ASP A 36 -9.89 7.61 4.97
N ILE A 37 -9.53 8.55 5.85
CA ILE A 37 -10.36 9.01 6.97
C ILE A 37 -11.71 9.54 6.48
N ALA A 38 -11.70 10.38 5.44
CA ALA A 38 -12.93 10.92 4.85
C ALA A 38 -13.79 9.81 4.22
N GLY A 39 -13.17 8.83 3.55
CA GLY A 39 -13.88 7.67 2.99
C GLY A 39 -14.57 6.83 4.06
N TYR A 40 -13.86 6.54 5.16
CA TYR A 40 -14.42 5.85 6.31
C TYR A 40 -15.56 6.63 6.98
N PHE A 41 -15.41 7.95 7.13
CA PHE A 41 -16.46 8.80 7.65
C PHE A 41 -17.74 8.71 6.81
N VAL A 42 -17.61 8.82 5.49
CA VAL A 42 -18.75 8.71 4.55
C VAL A 42 -19.40 7.33 4.63
N LEU A 43 -18.59 6.26 4.69
CA LEU A 43 -19.09 4.89 4.82
C LEU A 43 -19.91 4.70 6.11
N PHE A 44 -19.38 5.13 7.26
CA PHE A 44 -20.08 4.99 8.54
C PHE A 44 -21.32 5.87 8.62
N ALA A 45 -21.21 7.15 8.22
CA ALA A 45 -22.34 8.07 8.21
C ALA A 45 -23.46 7.56 7.29
N GLY A 46 -23.12 7.07 6.11
CA GLY A 46 -24.09 6.47 5.17
C GLY A 46 -24.77 5.23 5.75
N THR A 47 -24.00 4.31 6.35
CA THR A 47 -24.54 3.07 6.94
C THR A 47 -25.45 3.35 8.13
N ILE A 48 -25.06 4.27 9.02
CA ILE A 48 -25.88 4.69 10.16
C ILE A 48 -27.18 5.36 9.66
N THR A 49 -27.07 6.21 8.65
CA THR A 49 -28.26 6.85 8.04
C THR A 49 -29.19 5.79 7.46
N HIS A 50 -28.66 4.80 6.72
CA HIS A 50 -29.47 3.70 6.17
C HIS A 50 -30.19 2.90 7.26
N PHE A 51 -29.47 2.58 8.33
CA PHE A 51 -30.00 1.85 9.48
C PHE A 51 -31.16 2.61 10.13
N ILE A 52 -30.96 3.90 10.44
CA ILE A 52 -31.97 4.76 11.05
C ILE A 52 -33.21 4.83 10.15
N LEU A 53 -33.02 5.16 8.86
CA LEU A 53 -34.13 5.31 7.92
C LEU A 53 -34.90 4.00 7.69
N THR A 54 -34.22 2.85 7.77
CA THR A 54 -34.86 1.52 7.69
C THR A 54 -35.80 1.26 8.88
N ILE A 55 -35.46 1.77 10.07
CA ILE A 55 -36.32 1.63 11.26
C ILE A 55 -37.54 2.55 11.17
N PHE A 56 -37.35 3.80 10.70
CA PHE A 56 -38.41 4.81 10.70
C PHE A 56 -39.38 4.71 9.51
N PHE A 57 -38.95 4.17 8.37
CA PHE A 57 -39.80 4.07 7.18
C PHE A 57 -40.25 2.64 6.92
N SER A 58 -41.56 2.41 7.03
CA SER A 58 -42.22 1.14 6.73
C SER A 58 -43.09 1.18 5.47
N ASP A 59 -43.33 2.36 4.88
CA ASP A 59 -44.12 2.47 3.66
C ASP A 59 -43.37 1.89 2.45
N THR A 60 -44.07 1.12 1.62
CA THR A 60 -43.48 0.38 0.49
C THR A 60 -42.76 1.31 -0.49
N LYS A 61 -43.29 2.50 -0.76
CA LYS A 61 -42.64 3.48 -1.65
C LYS A 61 -41.31 3.97 -1.07
N ASN A 62 -41.29 4.23 0.24
CA ASN A 62 -40.09 4.68 0.93
C ASN A 62 -39.04 3.57 1.00
N VAL A 63 -39.44 2.32 1.26
CA VAL A 63 -38.53 1.17 1.25
C VAL A 63 -37.91 0.96 -0.14
N ILE A 64 -38.69 1.08 -1.22
CA ILE A 64 -38.17 0.99 -2.59
C ILE A 64 -37.12 2.09 -2.85
N LEU A 65 -37.47 3.35 -2.54
CA LEU A 65 -36.57 4.48 -2.72
C LEU A 65 -35.28 4.32 -1.90
N LEU A 66 -35.42 3.94 -0.63
CA LEU A 66 -34.31 3.69 0.28
C LEU A 66 -33.37 2.61 -0.26
N THR A 67 -33.94 1.48 -0.70
CA THR A 67 -33.18 0.37 -1.28
C THR A 67 -32.39 0.83 -2.50
N LEU A 68 -33.01 1.57 -3.42
CA LEU A 68 -32.34 2.03 -4.64
C LEU A 68 -31.21 3.03 -4.35
N VAL A 69 -31.46 4.00 -3.47
CA VAL A 69 -30.45 5.01 -3.09
C VAL A 69 -29.26 4.35 -2.40
N PHE A 70 -29.50 3.45 -1.44
CA PHE A 70 -28.41 2.78 -0.73
C PHE A 70 -27.73 1.69 -1.53
N LEU A 71 -28.39 1.07 -2.51
CA LEU A 71 -27.76 0.21 -3.49
C LEU A 71 -26.79 1.00 -4.38
N ALA A 72 -27.20 2.17 -4.87
CA ALA A 72 -26.33 3.07 -5.63
C ALA A 72 -25.14 3.53 -4.77
N PHE A 73 -25.38 3.90 -3.51
CA PHE A 73 -24.33 4.24 -2.55
C PHE A 73 -23.34 3.08 -2.34
N LEU A 74 -23.83 1.86 -2.13
CA LEU A 74 -23.03 0.65 -2.01
C LEU A 74 -22.14 0.44 -3.25
N ILE A 75 -22.71 0.55 -4.45
CA ILE A 75 -21.96 0.42 -5.70
C ILE A 75 -20.86 1.48 -5.78
N LEU A 76 -21.15 2.74 -5.43
CA LEU A 76 -20.16 3.82 -5.44
C LEU A 76 -19.03 3.58 -4.43
N ILE A 77 -19.35 3.10 -3.23
CA ILE A 77 -18.37 2.72 -2.21
C ILE A 77 -17.45 1.62 -2.75
N VAL A 78 -18.02 0.56 -3.34
CA VAL A 78 -17.26 -0.55 -3.91
C VAL A 78 -16.39 -0.08 -5.07
N LEU A 79 -16.92 0.74 -5.99
CA LEU A 79 -16.16 1.30 -7.11
C LEU A 79 -15.00 2.17 -6.63
N LYS A 80 -15.22 3.01 -5.61
CA LYS A 80 -14.18 3.85 -5.04
C LYS A 80 -13.11 3.05 -4.31
N ALA A 81 -13.49 1.96 -3.65
CA ALA A 81 -12.58 1.04 -3.00
C ALA A 81 -11.81 0.12 -3.98
N THR A 82 -12.28 -0.05 -5.22
CA THR A 82 -11.72 -1.02 -6.19
C THR A 82 -11.15 -0.36 -7.45
N LEU A 83 -12.02 0.13 -8.34
CA LEU A 83 -11.68 0.57 -9.69
C LEU A 83 -11.21 2.03 -9.76
N PHE A 84 -11.81 2.94 -8.99
CA PHE A 84 -11.42 4.36 -8.97
C PHE A 84 -10.27 4.65 -8.00
N ARG A 85 -9.53 3.62 -7.63
CA ARG A 85 -8.34 3.74 -6.82
C ARG A 85 -7.18 4.22 -7.70
N GLY A 86 -6.34 5.11 -7.17
CA GLY A 86 -5.16 5.60 -7.89
C GLY A 86 -4.21 4.46 -8.28
N ASN A 87 -3.38 4.66 -9.31
CA ASN A 87 -2.49 3.62 -9.88
C ASN A 87 -1.58 2.90 -8.87
N LEU A 88 -1.30 3.51 -7.71
CA LEU A 88 -0.50 2.94 -6.62
C LEU A 88 -1.25 1.86 -5.82
N TYR A 89 -2.59 1.89 -5.84
CA TYR A 89 -3.45 1.06 -4.98
C TYR A 89 -4.55 0.33 -5.76
N LYS A 90 -4.44 0.26 -7.09
CA LYS A 90 -5.37 -0.50 -7.95
C LYS A 90 -5.63 -1.87 -7.34
N TRP A 91 -6.91 -2.24 -7.28
CA TRP A 91 -7.32 -3.53 -6.75
C TRP A 91 -6.60 -4.66 -7.50
N ASN A 92 -5.86 -5.48 -6.75
CA ASN A 92 -5.06 -6.59 -7.25
C ASN A 92 -5.89 -7.89 -7.43
N GLY A 93 -7.22 -7.79 -7.39
CA GLY A 93 -8.13 -8.94 -7.44
C GLY A 93 -8.31 -9.68 -6.12
N SER A 94 -7.58 -9.32 -5.05
CA SER A 94 -7.78 -9.92 -3.73
C SER A 94 -8.75 -9.09 -2.88
N ILE A 95 -9.80 -9.74 -2.39
CA ILE A 95 -10.80 -9.11 -1.50
C ILE A 95 -10.17 -8.71 -0.15
N PHE A 96 -9.13 -9.45 0.25
CA PHE A 96 -8.32 -9.17 1.42
C PHE A 96 -7.02 -8.50 1.00
N TYR A 97 -6.60 -7.44 1.70
CA TYR A 97 -5.18 -7.06 1.69
C TYR A 97 -4.44 -8.23 2.33
N LEU A 98 -3.76 -9.05 1.52
CA LEU A 98 -2.80 -9.99 2.07
C LEU A 98 -1.75 -9.14 2.77
N PRO A 99 -1.57 -9.23 4.11
CA PRO A 99 -0.35 -8.73 4.70
C PRO A 99 0.75 -9.49 3.96
N CYS A 100 1.63 -8.77 3.29
CA CYS A 100 2.81 -9.34 2.67
C CYS A 100 3.95 -9.16 3.67
N PRO A 101 4.11 -10.05 4.67
CA PRO A 101 5.18 -9.93 5.63
C PRO A 101 6.51 -10.13 4.91
N ALA A 102 7.32 -9.09 4.82
CA ALA A 102 8.71 -9.22 4.42
C ALA A 102 9.58 -9.37 5.66
N LYS A 103 10.47 -10.37 5.63
CA LYS A 103 11.50 -10.57 6.65
C LYS A 103 12.73 -9.78 6.24
N ILE A 104 13.00 -8.68 6.93
CA ILE A 104 14.21 -7.88 6.72
C ILE A 104 15.26 -8.29 7.74
N LYS A 105 16.46 -8.61 7.25
CA LYS A 105 17.60 -8.95 8.09
C LYS A 105 18.40 -7.68 8.39
N ILE A 106 18.78 -7.52 9.66
CA ILE A 106 19.52 -6.37 10.18
C ILE A 106 20.84 -6.90 10.76
N TYR A 107 21.95 -6.49 10.15
CA TYR A 107 23.31 -6.87 10.49
C TYR A 107 24.03 -5.66 11.07
N ASN A 108 23.97 -5.44 12.38
CA ASN A 108 24.63 -4.30 13.03
C ASN A 108 25.61 -4.78 14.10
N SER A 109 26.86 -4.33 14.01
CA SER A 109 27.89 -4.57 15.04
C SER A 109 28.04 -6.05 15.42
N GLY A 110 28.03 -6.93 14.41
CA GLY A 110 28.16 -8.38 14.59
C GLY A 110 26.90 -9.11 15.10
N ARG A 111 25.77 -8.42 15.27
CA ARG A 111 24.49 -9.03 15.66
C ARG A 111 23.52 -9.10 14.49
N VAL A 112 22.87 -10.25 14.33
CA VAL A 112 21.81 -10.47 13.34
C VAL A 112 20.44 -10.38 14.02
N LYS A 113 19.57 -9.53 13.51
CA LYS A 113 18.15 -9.43 13.92
C LYS A 113 17.26 -9.55 12.69
N THR A 114 16.15 -10.26 12.83
CA THR A 114 15.11 -10.31 11.79
C THR A 114 13.92 -9.48 12.23
N LYS A 115 13.49 -8.54 11.39
CA LYS A 115 12.28 -7.75 11.61
C LYS A 115 11.25 -8.08 10.54
N LEU A 116 10.05 -8.42 10.99
CA LEU A 116 8.89 -8.54 10.10
C LEU A 116 8.34 -7.14 9.86
N ILE A 117 8.23 -6.77 8.59
CA ILE A 117 7.59 -5.55 8.11
C ILE A 117 6.43 -5.92 7.20
N GLN A 118 5.42 -5.07 7.10
CA GLN A 118 4.38 -5.21 6.09
C GLN A 118 4.86 -4.52 4.81
N LYS A 119 5.05 -5.30 3.74
CA LYS A 119 5.54 -4.83 2.43
C LYS A 119 4.44 -5.03 1.38
N CYS A 120 3.56 -4.05 1.22
CA CYS A 120 2.45 -4.16 0.27
C CYS A 120 2.79 -3.41 -1.04
N GLY A 121 2.66 -4.09 -2.18
CA GLY A 121 2.72 -3.44 -3.51
C GLY A 121 4.03 -2.74 -3.86
N ARG A 122 3.92 -1.59 -4.54
CA ARG A 122 5.03 -0.70 -4.95
C ARG A 122 5.47 0.28 -3.86
N ASP A 123 4.90 0.18 -2.66
CA ASP A 123 5.09 1.19 -1.59
C ASP A 123 6.53 1.28 -1.04
N LEU A 124 7.43 0.36 -1.42
CA LEU A 124 8.85 0.37 -1.04
C LEU A 124 9.80 0.50 -2.24
N ASP A 125 9.26 0.83 -3.41
CA ASP A 125 10.08 1.10 -4.58
C ASP A 125 10.73 2.48 -4.39
N SER A 126 12.04 2.45 -4.17
CA SER A 126 12.87 3.64 -4.05
C SER A 126 13.34 4.04 -5.43
N GLU A 127 13.11 5.31 -5.81
CA GLU A 127 13.63 5.89 -7.03
C GLU A 127 14.62 7.01 -6.67
N PHE A 128 15.88 6.81 -7.04
CA PHE A 128 16.95 7.74 -6.77
C PHE A 128 18.02 7.71 -7.85
N THR A 129 18.82 8.77 -7.90
CA THR A 129 20.03 8.85 -8.70
C THR A 129 21.24 8.74 -7.81
N GLY A 130 22.29 8.08 -8.29
CA GLY A 130 23.50 7.96 -7.51
C GLY A 130 24.71 7.53 -8.32
N VAL A 131 25.87 7.79 -7.75
CA VAL A 131 27.17 7.44 -8.33
C VAL A 131 27.70 6.18 -7.66
N TRP A 132 28.08 5.21 -8.48
CA TRP A 132 28.69 3.96 -8.02
C TRP A 132 30.20 4.14 -7.81
N ASP A 133 30.68 3.78 -6.61
CA ASP A 133 32.10 3.85 -6.23
C ASP A 133 32.82 2.49 -6.24
N GLY A 134 32.14 1.43 -6.69
CA GLY A 134 32.66 0.05 -6.70
C GLY A 134 32.15 -0.83 -5.54
N GLU A 135 31.63 -0.23 -4.45
CA GLU A 135 31.06 -0.97 -3.33
C GLU A 135 29.70 -0.40 -2.87
N PHE A 136 29.51 0.90 -2.99
CA PHE A 136 28.34 1.66 -2.57
C PHE A 136 27.84 2.56 -3.70
N ILE A 137 26.54 2.89 -3.62
CA ILE A 137 25.99 4.01 -4.37
C ILE A 137 25.84 5.19 -3.42
N THR A 138 26.48 6.30 -3.79
CA THR A 138 26.27 7.58 -3.13
C THR A 138 25.10 8.29 -3.79
N ILE A 139 24.07 8.61 -3.01
CA ILE A 139 22.84 9.22 -3.52
C ILE A 139 23.11 10.68 -3.88
N VAL A 140 22.80 11.05 -5.11
CA VAL A 140 22.90 12.43 -5.62
C VAL A 140 21.55 13.14 -5.49
N SER A 141 20.46 12.50 -5.93
CA SER A 141 19.10 13.03 -5.79
C SER A 141 18.05 11.93 -5.69
N GLY A 142 16.84 12.26 -5.21
CA GLY A 142 15.77 11.30 -4.95
C GLY A 142 15.74 10.81 -3.49
N PHE A 143 14.96 9.78 -3.22
CA PHE A 143 14.77 9.28 -1.86
C PHE A 143 14.69 7.76 -1.81
N VAL A 144 15.21 7.21 -0.71
CA VAL A 144 15.09 5.78 -0.41
C VAL A 144 13.88 5.60 0.49
N GLU A 145 12.86 4.94 -0.05
CA GLU A 145 11.66 4.61 0.70
C GLU A 145 11.98 3.61 1.80
N THR A 146 11.69 3.99 3.03
CA THR A 146 11.98 3.18 4.21
C THR A 146 10.75 3.08 5.10
N PRO A 147 10.29 1.84 5.41
CA PRO A 147 9.23 1.64 6.38
C PRO A 147 9.60 2.25 7.72
N TYR A 148 8.61 2.85 8.40
CA TYR A 148 8.79 3.50 9.70
C TYR A 148 9.47 2.58 10.73
N GLU A 149 9.16 1.28 10.70
CA GLU A 149 9.73 0.27 11.60
C GLU A 149 11.23 0.07 11.42
N LEU A 150 11.77 0.40 10.25
CA LEU A 150 13.18 0.26 9.90
C LEU A 150 14.01 1.51 10.19
N GLN A 151 13.38 2.69 10.28
CA GLN A 151 14.09 3.97 10.40
C GLN A 151 15.07 4.02 11.57
N LYS A 152 14.73 3.40 12.72
CA LYS A 152 15.60 3.34 13.91
C LYS A 152 16.88 2.51 13.74
N TYR A 153 16.97 1.71 12.68
CA TYR A 153 18.11 0.87 12.38
C TYR A 153 19.02 1.46 11.31
N ILE A 154 18.61 2.57 10.68
CA ILE A 154 19.28 3.23 9.55
C ILE A 154 19.85 4.57 10.02
N SER A 155 21.01 4.95 9.50
CA SER A 155 21.59 6.27 9.71
C SER A 155 20.90 7.30 8.82
N TRP A 156 20.46 8.42 9.40
CA TRP A 156 19.81 9.52 8.70
C TRP A 156 20.72 10.76 8.64
N PRO A 157 20.74 11.50 7.51
CA PRO A 157 20.10 11.17 6.23
C PRO A 157 20.78 9.99 5.53
N ILE A 158 20.03 9.25 4.70
CA ILE A 158 20.59 8.16 3.89
C ILE A 158 21.41 8.78 2.78
N GLN A 159 22.74 8.68 2.87
CA GLN A 159 23.66 9.19 1.86
C GLN A 159 24.25 8.07 1.00
N LYS A 160 24.29 6.84 1.54
CA LYS A 160 24.90 5.69 0.89
C LYS A 160 23.99 4.47 1.03
N VAL A 161 24.02 3.61 0.02
CA VAL A 161 23.30 2.34 0.00
C VAL A 161 24.17 1.23 -0.57
N TYR A 162 23.99 0.03 -0.03
CA TYR A 162 24.47 -1.19 -0.67
C TYR A 162 23.47 -1.64 -1.72
N VAL A 163 23.98 -2.23 -2.79
CA VAL A 163 23.18 -2.70 -3.90
C VAL A 163 23.40 -4.19 -4.11
N GLU A 164 22.30 -4.93 -4.12
CA GLU A 164 22.23 -6.35 -4.44
C GLU A 164 21.47 -6.52 -5.76
N PHE A 165 21.88 -7.50 -6.55
CA PHE A 165 21.17 -7.89 -7.77
C PHE A 165 20.37 -9.16 -7.50
N SER A 166 19.19 -9.28 -8.09
CA SER A 166 18.51 -10.58 -8.11
C SER A 166 19.36 -11.61 -8.86
N GLU A 167 19.33 -12.87 -8.43
CA GLU A 167 20.18 -13.93 -9.00
C GLU A 167 20.05 -14.03 -10.54
N GLU A 168 18.85 -13.78 -11.07
CA GLU A 168 18.53 -13.78 -12.51
C GLU A 168 19.20 -12.65 -13.31
N ARG A 169 19.52 -11.50 -12.69
CA ARG A 169 20.12 -10.33 -13.36
C ARG A 169 21.56 -10.02 -12.96
N SER A 170 22.10 -10.76 -12.00
CA SER A 170 23.46 -10.55 -11.47
C SER A 170 24.57 -10.63 -12.52
N LYS A 171 24.37 -11.38 -13.62
CA LYS A 171 25.41 -11.53 -14.66
C LYS A 171 25.36 -10.46 -15.75
N GLU A 172 24.20 -9.86 -16.03
CA GLU A 172 24.06 -8.84 -17.08
C GLU A 172 24.31 -7.42 -16.56
N ILE A 173 23.82 -7.10 -15.36
CA ILE A 173 23.88 -5.72 -14.83
C ILE A 173 25.23 -5.39 -14.18
N THR A 174 25.92 -6.38 -13.59
CA THR A 174 27.21 -6.11 -12.94
C THR A 174 28.29 -5.67 -13.95
N SER A 175 28.14 -6.03 -15.23
CA SER A 175 28.99 -5.52 -16.32
C SER A 175 28.64 -4.09 -16.79
N GLU A 176 27.48 -3.55 -16.39
CA GLU A 176 27.03 -2.20 -16.78
C GLU A 176 27.46 -1.10 -15.79
N PHE A 177 27.90 -1.49 -14.59
CA PHE A 177 28.43 -0.55 -13.60
C PHE A 177 29.85 -0.12 -13.95
N VAL A 178 29.95 1.05 -14.55
CA VAL A 178 31.18 1.81 -14.72
C VAL A 178 31.33 2.72 -13.50
N SER A 179 32.48 2.64 -12.85
CA SER A 179 32.82 3.51 -11.73
C SER A 179 32.66 4.98 -12.14
N GLU A 180 32.21 5.81 -11.20
CA GLU A 180 32.07 7.27 -11.39
C GLU A 180 30.97 7.71 -12.37
N LYS A 181 30.16 6.80 -12.93
CA LYS A 181 28.95 7.15 -13.67
C LYS A 181 27.76 7.36 -12.73
N GLU A 182 26.87 8.26 -13.14
CA GLU A 182 25.59 8.49 -12.48
C GLU A 182 24.51 7.59 -13.08
N TYR A 183 23.68 7.02 -12.21
CA TYR A 183 22.66 6.06 -12.57
C TYR A 183 21.32 6.50 -12.01
N GLN A 184 20.25 6.35 -12.79
CA GLN A 184 18.88 6.35 -12.29
C GLN A 184 18.48 4.92 -11.89
N ILE A 185 18.06 4.76 -10.63
CA ILE A 185 17.91 3.45 -10.00
C ILE A 185 16.53 3.33 -9.39
N SER A 186 15.85 2.22 -9.72
CA SER A 186 14.67 1.74 -8.99
C SER A 186 15.07 0.50 -8.19
N ALA A 187 14.95 0.56 -6.87
CA ALA A 187 15.37 -0.53 -6.00
C ALA A 187 14.49 -0.68 -4.74
N VAL A 188 14.55 -1.84 -4.10
CA VAL A 188 13.73 -2.15 -2.93
C VAL A 188 14.57 -2.65 -1.77
N ILE A 189 14.30 -2.16 -0.56
CA ILE A 189 15.03 -2.60 0.63
C ILE A 189 14.85 -4.11 0.90
N ASN A 190 15.97 -4.77 1.18
CA ASN A 190 16.06 -6.19 1.48
C ASN A 190 16.71 -6.45 2.85
N ALA A 191 17.75 -5.69 3.18
CA ALA A 191 18.47 -5.80 4.44
C ALA A 191 19.01 -4.45 4.92
N ILE A 192 19.56 -4.44 6.13
CA ILE A 192 20.32 -3.31 6.68
C ILE A 192 21.64 -3.86 7.20
N LYS A 193 22.76 -3.26 6.79
CA LYS A 193 24.11 -3.65 7.21
C LYS A 193 24.83 -2.44 7.78
N ASN A 194 25.26 -2.51 9.03
CA ASN A 194 25.97 -1.43 9.73
C ASN A 194 25.27 -0.07 9.61
N LYS A 195 23.94 -0.07 9.77
CA LYS A 195 23.04 1.09 9.60
C LYS A 195 22.90 1.65 8.18
N ILE A 196 23.44 0.95 7.18
CA ILE A 196 23.32 1.29 5.76
C ILE A 196 22.26 0.37 5.13
N PRO A 197 21.27 0.90 4.38
CA PRO A 197 20.29 0.08 3.67
C PRO A 197 20.96 -0.77 2.58
N VAL A 198 20.47 -1.99 2.41
CA VAL A 198 20.82 -2.89 1.32
C VAL A 198 19.59 -3.03 0.42
N LEU A 199 19.73 -2.59 -0.83
CA LEU A 199 18.66 -2.48 -1.81
C LEU A 199 18.84 -3.49 -2.93
N VAL A 200 17.76 -4.15 -3.35
CA VAL A 200 17.74 -5.02 -4.52
C VAL A 200 17.27 -4.22 -5.74
N VAL A 201 18.10 -4.15 -6.78
CA VAL A 201 17.81 -3.38 -8.00
C VAL A 201 16.71 -4.04 -8.82
N ARG A 202 15.75 -3.24 -9.26
CA ARG A 202 14.70 -3.61 -10.22
C ARG A 202 14.94 -3.03 -11.61
N SER A 203 15.41 -1.80 -11.70
CA SER A 203 15.82 -1.18 -12.96
C SER A 203 16.96 -0.22 -12.72
N ILE A 204 17.80 -0.07 -13.75
CA ILE A 204 18.90 0.85 -13.76
C ILE A 204 19.06 1.44 -15.15
N GLU A 205 19.31 2.74 -15.22
CA GLU A 205 19.56 3.48 -16.45
C GLU A 205 20.77 4.38 -16.22
N ILE A 206 21.70 4.42 -17.19
CA ILE A 206 22.86 5.29 -17.14
C ILE A 206 22.42 6.70 -17.53
N LEU A 207 22.78 7.69 -16.72
CA LEU A 207 22.63 9.10 -17.07
C LEU A 207 23.95 9.54 -17.73
N ASP A 208 23.90 9.88 -19.02
CA ASP A 208 25.02 10.44 -19.79
C ASP A 208 25.10 11.97 -19.67
#